data_AF-A0A3M1ULY5-F1
#
_entry.id   AF-A0A3M1ULY5-F1
#
_cell.length_a   1.000
_cell.length_b   1.000
_cell.length_c   1.000
_cell.angle_alpha   90.00
_cell.angle_beta   90.00
_cell.angle_gamma   90.00
#
_symmetry.space_group_name_H-M   'P 1'
#
loop_
_entity.id
_entity.type
_entity.pdbx_description
1 polymer ?
#
loop_
_entity_poly.entity_id
_entity_poly.type
_entity_poly.pdbx_seq_one_letter_code
_entity_poly.pdbx_strand_id
1 'polypeptide(L)'
;MDDRIRVKFLTRDRPEIHVRQLPGHARTWGHCLFLFDREERDYDWLVVYDDVPEREGQARHEAKEVLACPQEHTLLVTTEPSSIKAYGSAYTAQFGHVITSQEPWALPHPHRIYTQPGLRWFYGEGSRRLLHYDALVAMQPPRKDRRISMVWSNKKDWYTNHRARYTFMKKVRDALPGLDVYGRGTPNVLDDKSAALDPYAYHIAIENHVAPHHWTEKLADAFLGFCLPFYHGCPNVEEYFPEESLVRIDIEDARGAIETIEAVMAAESHRKRLDAIVEARRRVLEEYNLFALLSREIEKRHDTTNAERGGVLYSRHALRRRSLRLQLMQAYEKSRNRLLYNLHRRLRPLQPGTTA
;
A
#
# COMPACT_ATOMS: atom_id res chain seq x y z
N MET A 1 6.51 18.76 30.07
CA MET A 1 7.23 17.98 29.03
C MET A 1 6.17 17.22 28.26
N ASP A 2 6.29 17.15 26.94
CA ASP A 2 5.32 16.48 26.07
C ASP A 2 5.40 14.97 26.31
N ASP A 3 4.33 14.34 26.81
CA ASP A 3 4.25 12.92 27.19
C ASP A 3 3.95 12.01 25.98
N ARG A 4 4.37 12.43 24.78
CA ARG A 4 4.12 11.72 23.53
C ARG A 4 5.19 10.68 23.25
N ILE A 5 4.77 9.59 22.63
CA ILE A 5 5.67 8.56 22.11
C ILE A 5 6.37 9.12 20.87
N ARG A 6 7.69 9.25 20.93
CA ARG A 6 8.52 9.80 19.86
C ARG A 6 8.88 8.70 18.86
N VAL A 7 8.41 8.81 17.62
CA VAL A 7 8.55 7.77 16.60
C VAL A 7 9.42 8.28 15.46
N LYS A 8 10.65 7.77 15.36
CA LYS A 8 11.51 8.02 14.20
C LYS A 8 11.02 7.22 13.00
N PHE A 9 10.77 7.88 11.88
CA PHE A 9 10.27 7.26 10.66
C PHE A 9 11.35 7.30 9.56
N LEU A 10 11.80 6.12 9.13
CA LEU A 10 12.79 5.95 8.08
C LEU A 10 12.15 5.47 6.79
N THR A 11 12.43 6.18 5.70
CA THR A 11 11.99 5.85 4.36
C THR A 11 13.03 6.31 3.33
N ARG A 12 12.97 5.77 2.12
CA ARG A 12 13.71 6.29 0.96
C ARG A 12 12.99 7.43 0.25
N ASP A 13 11.69 7.58 0.50
CA ASP A 13 10.92 8.68 -0.06
C ASP A 13 11.32 10.01 0.59
N ARG A 14 11.02 11.11 -0.09
CA ARG A 14 11.18 12.43 0.53
C ARG A 14 10.20 12.57 1.70
N PRO A 15 10.60 13.13 2.87
CA PRO A 15 9.73 13.27 4.03
C PRO A 15 8.37 13.91 3.74
N GLU A 16 8.30 14.88 2.84
CA GLU A 16 7.07 15.63 2.54
C GLU A 16 5.95 14.72 2.00
N ILE A 17 6.31 13.65 1.30
CA ILE A 17 5.36 12.66 0.76
C ILE A 17 4.61 11.92 1.86
N HIS A 18 5.25 11.76 3.02
CA HIS A 18 4.70 11.10 4.18
C HIS A 18 4.06 12.11 5.13
N VAL A 19 4.75 13.22 5.42
CA VAL A 19 4.24 14.31 6.27
C VAL A 19 2.90 14.84 5.80
N ARG A 20 2.64 14.90 4.48
CA ARG A 20 1.34 15.36 3.96
C ARG A 20 0.14 14.51 4.38
N GLN A 21 0.36 13.27 4.84
CA GLN A 21 -0.70 12.36 5.29
C GLN A 21 -1.02 12.50 6.79
N LEU A 22 -0.30 13.36 7.52
CA LEU A 22 -0.56 13.70 8.92
C LEU A 22 -1.47 14.94 9.02
N PRO A 23 -2.33 15.01 10.05
CA PRO A 23 -3.17 16.17 10.30
C PRO A 23 -2.34 17.39 10.75
N GLY A 24 -2.72 18.56 10.25
CA GLY A 24 -2.08 19.83 10.57
C GLY A 24 -0.57 19.85 10.31
N HIS A 25 0.15 20.58 11.16
CA HIS A 25 1.61 20.73 11.10
C HIS A 25 2.34 20.10 12.30
N ALA A 26 1.58 19.54 13.26
CA ALA A 26 2.14 18.98 14.49
C ALA A 26 2.90 17.67 14.27
N ARG A 27 2.69 17.00 13.13
CA ARG A 27 3.24 15.66 12.81
C ARG A 27 2.86 14.60 13.83
N THR A 28 1.63 14.70 14.33
CA THR A 28 1.12 13.81 15.38
C THR A 28 -0.07 13.01 14.88
N TRP A 29 -0.18 11.78 15.36
CA TRP A 29 -1.41 10.99 15.30
C TRP A 29 -1.55 10.29 16.65
N GLY A 30 -2.75 10.25 17.24
CA GLY A 30 -2.94 9.69 18.58
C GLY A 30 -1.93 10.24 19.59
N HIS A 31 -1.27 9.35 20.32
CA HIS A 31 -0.20 9.68 21.27
C HIS A 31 1.21 9.72 20.64
N CYS A 32 1.33 9.52 19.33
CA CYS A 32 2.62 9.48 18.64
C CYS A 32 2.99 10.84 18.03
N LEU A 33 4.26 11.22 18.17
CA LEU A 33 4.93 12.30 17.44
C LEU A 33 5.90 11.69 16.41
N PHE A 34 5.69 11.95 15.12
CA PHE A 34 6.50 11.40 14.05
C PHE A 34 7.66 12.31 13.66
N LEU A 35 8.87 11.75 13.74
CA LEU A 35 10.14 12.41 13.51
C LEU A 35 10.74 11.89 12.20
N PHE A 36 10.96 12.80 11.25
CA PHE A 36 11.46 12.46 9.91
C PHE A 36 12.93 12.84 9.70
N ASP A 37 13.56 13.41 10.73
CA ASP A 37 14.99 13.69 10.69
C ASP A 37 15.79 12.38 10.82
N ARG A 38 16.66 12.12 9.83
CA ARG A 38 17.51 10.93 9.78
C ARG A 38 18.51 10.90 10.94
N GLU A 39 18.92 12.05 11.46
CA GLU A 39 19.91 12.18 12.52
C GLU A 39 19.29 12.20 13.92
N GLU A 40 17.97 12.23 14.04
CA GLU A 40 17.29 12.17 15.34
C GLU A 40 17.69 10.91 16.12
N ARG A 41 18.00 11.09 17.40
CA ARG A 41 18.44 10.05 18.34
C ARG A 41 17.58 9.98 19.59
N ASP A 42 16.81 11.03 19.88
CA ASP A 42 15.83 11.05 20.95
C ASP A 42 14.49 10.56 20.41
N TYR A 43 14.29 9.25 20.43
CA TYR A 43 13.05 8.61 20.01
C TYR A 43 12.83 7.32 20.81
N ASP A 44 11.55 6.99 21.05
CA ASP A 44 11.14 5.79 21.78
C ASP A 44 10.96 4.59 20.83
N TRP A 45 10.60 4.87 19.59
CA TRP A 45 10.30 3.87 18.56
C TRP A 45 10.96 4.21 17.23
N LEU A 46 11.39 3.17 16.50
CA LEU A 46 11.87 3.29 15.13
C LEU A 46 10.95 2.53 14.17
N VAL A 47 10.39 3.26 13.21
CA VAL A 47 9.65 2.69 12.08
C VAL A 47 10.53 2.72 10.84
N VAL A 48 10.60 1.60 10.13
CA VAL A 48 11.26 1.49 8.81
C VAL A 48 10.22 1.14 7.76
N TYR A 49 10.06 2.01 6.77
CA TYR A 49 9.16 1.82 5.63
C TYR A 49 9.94 1.19 4.46
N ASP A 50 9.56 -0.04 4.10
CA ASP A 50 10.20 -0.93 3.12
C ASP A 50 11.62 -1.42 3.47
N ASP A 51 12.59 -0.53 3.65
CA ASP A 51 13.99 -0.94 3.85
C ASP A 51 14.76 0.16 4.58
N VAL A 52 15.87 -0.20 5.24
CA VAL A 52 16.73 0.81 5.86
C VAL A 52 17.37 1.65 4.75
N PRO A 53 17.13 2.97 4.69
CA PRO A 53 17.66 3.81 3.63
C PRO A 53 19.16 4.05 3.83
N GLU A 54 19.87 4.12 2.70
CA GLU A 54 21.25 4.61 2.63
C GLU A 54 21.35 6.05 3.14
N ARG A 55 22.50 6.39 3.74
CA ARG A 55 22.85 7.79 4.00
C ARG A 55 23.36 8.44 2.73
N GLU A 56 23.38 9.77 2.70
CA GLU A 56 23.95 10.51 1.59
C GLU A 56 25.41 10.06 1.33
N GLY A 57 25.71 9.74 0.08
CA GLY A 57 27.02 9.20 -0.33
C GLY A 57 27.28 7.71 -0.02
N GLN A 58 26.39 7.01 0.70
CA GLN A 58 26.57 5.58 0.99
C GLN A 58 25.97 4.68 -0.09
N ALA A 59 26.61 3.53 -0.33
CA ALA A 59 26.02 2.52 -1.18
C ALA A 59 24.90 1.77 -0.44
N ARG A 60 23.89 1.30 -1.17
CA ARG A 60 22.76 0.52 -0.60
C ARG A 60 23.18 -0.71 0.20
N HIS A 61 24.31 -1.31 -0.13
CA HIS A 61 24.82 -2.49 0.56
C HIS A 61 25.63 -2.16 1.82
N GLU A 62 25.73 -0.89 2.19
CA GLU A 62 26.36 -0.39 3.42
C GLU A 62 25.31 0.19 4.38
N ALA A 63 24.10 0.43 3.89
CA ALA A 63 23.00 1.03 4.63
C ALA A 63 22.65 0.23 5.89
N LYS A 64 22.72 0.92 7.03
CA LYS A 64 22.41 0.43 8.37
C LYS A 64 21.89 1.57 9.25
N GLU A 65 21.20 1.23 10.34
CA GLU A 65 20.79 2.15 11.39
C GLU A 65 21.25 1.63 12.75
N VAL A 66 21.92 2.49 13.52
CA VAL A 66 22.27 2.21 14.91
C VAL A 66 21.11 2.66 15.78
N LEU A 67 20.58 1.76 16.60
CA LEU A 67 19.38 2.01 17.39
C LEU A 67 19.69 2.91 18.60
N ALA A 68 18.77 3.84 18.88
CA ALA A 68 18.72 4.61 20.12
C ALA A 68 17.58 4.16 21.05
N CYS A 69 16.68 3.33 20.53
CA CYS A 69 15.61 2.66 21.26
C CYS A 69 15.95 1.16 21.44
N PRO A 70 15.16 0.42 22.24
CA PRO A 70 15.21 -1.03 22.26
C PRO A 70 14.87 -1.65 20.90
N GLN A 71 15.39 -2.85 20.64
CA GLN A 71 15.09 -3.57 19.39
C GLN A 71 13.60 -3.95 19.30
N GLU A 72 12.97 -4.22 20.43
CA GLU A 72 11.54 -4.53 20.56
C GLU A 72 10.67 -3.35 20.10
N HIS A 73 11.17 -2.11 20.25
CA HIS A 73 10.51 -0.88 19.78
C HIS A 73 10.84 -0.52 18.32
N THR A 74 11.15 -1.53 17.51
CA THR A 74 11.36 -1.36 16.07
C THR A 74 10.22 -2.00 15.28
N LEU A 75 9.75 -1.32 14.25
CA LEU A 75 8.65 -1.77 13.42
C LEU A 75 9.00 -1.64 11.94
N LEU A 76 8.90 -2.75 11.21
CA LEU A 76 9.01 -2.77 9.74
C LEU A 76 7.61 -2.70 9.10
N VAL A 77 7.43 -1.81 8.13
CA VAL A 77 6.27 -1.81 7.23
C VAL A 77 6.70 -2.32 5.86
N THR A 78 6.13 -3.45 5.42
CA THR A 78 6.40 -3.98 4.07
C THR A 78 5.50 -3.35 3.03
N THR A 79 6.04 -2.99 1.87
CA THR A 79 5.29 -2.27 0.82
C THR A 79 4.96 -3.12 -0.40
N GLU A 80 5.68 -4.22 -0.62
CA GLU A 80 5.52 -5.06 -1.79
C GLU A 80 4.94 -6.43 -1.43
N PRO A 81 4.08 -7.01 -2.28
CA PRO A 81 3.56 -8.36 -2.08
C PRO A 81 4.64 -9.44 -2.23
N SER A 82 4.32 -10.64 -1.76
CA SER A 82 5.22 -11.81 -1.78
C SER A 82 5.65 -12.25 -3.18
N SER A 83 4.83 -11.96 -4.20
CA SER A 83 5.16 -12.24 -5.60
C SER A 83 6.22 -11.30 -6.19
N ILE A 84 6.41 -10.11 -5.59
CA ILE A 84 7.35 -9.09 -6.07
C ILE A 84 8.63 -9.09 -5.22
N LYS A 85 8.51 -9.10 -3.90
CA LYS A 85 9.64 -8.93 -2.98
C LYS A 85 9.62 -9.98 -1.89
N ALA A 86 10.72 -10.73 -1.78
CA ALA A 86 11.03 -11.51 -0.59
C ALA A 86 11.90 -10.65 0.34
N TYR A 87 11.38 -10.29 1.52
CA TYR A 87 12.13 -9.54 2.52
C TYR A 87 13.20 -10.42 3.18
N GLY A 88 12.81 -11.64 3.53
CA GLY A 88 13.66 -12.68 4.08
C GLY A 88 13.64 -12.74 5.61
N SER A 89 13.73 -13.94 6.17
CA SER A 89 13.54 -14.15 7.62
C SER A 89 14.62 -13.44 8.44
N ALA A 90 15.90 -13.54 8.07
CA ALA A 90 16.96 -12.85 8.80
C ALA A 90 16.85 -11.32 8.77
N TYR A 91 16.34 -10.74 7.67
CA TYR A 91 16.14 -9.29 7.62
C TYR A 91 15.02 -8.86 8.54
N THR A 92 13.89 -9.55 8.47
CA THR A 92 12.68 -9.23 9.25
C THR A 92 12.87 -9.54 10.74
N ALA A 93 13.66 -10.55 11.10
CA ALA A 93 14.01 -10.89 12.48
C ALA A 93 14.87 -9.82 13.20
N GLN A 94 15.39 -8.82 12.49
CA GLN A 94 16.04 -7.68 13.13
C GLN A 94 15.02 -6.74 13.81
N PHE A 95 13.74 -6.84 13.46
CA PHE A 95 12.69 -5.94 13.94
C PHE A 95 11.89 -6.56 15.08
N GLY A 96 11.45 -5.75 16.03
CA GLY A 96 10.53 -6.17 17.09
C GLY A 96 9.16 -6.55 16.53
N HIS A 97 8.68 -5.79 15.53
CA HIS A 97 7.38 -5.97 14.90
C HIS A 97 7.43 -5.82 13.39
N VAL A 98 6.50 -6.49 12.68
CA VAL A 98 6.37 -6.37 11.21
C VAL A 98 4.91 -6.21 10.82
N ILE A 99 4.55 -5.05 10.26
CA ILE A 99 3.28 -4.81 9.58
C ILE A 99 3.41 -5.28 8.13
N THR A 100 2.54 -6.21 7.72
CA THR A 100 2.60 -6.77 6.37
C THR A 100 1.27 -7.34 5.91
N SER A 101 1.04 -7.30 4.59
CA SER A 101 0.02 -8.11 3.91
C SER A 101 0.61 -9.34 3.21
N GLN A 102 1.92 -9.62 3.34
CA GLN A 102 2.48 -10.86 2.79
C GLN A 102 1.95 -12.04 3.58
N GLU A 103 1.61 -13.12 2.87
CA GLU A 103 1.03 -14.32 3.44
C GLU A 103 1.95 -14.94 4.53
N PRO A 104 1.39 -15.65 5.53
CA PRO A 104 2.20 -16.21 6.63
C PRO A 104 3.34 -17.13 6.15
N TRP A 105 3.11 -17.87 5.05
CA TRP A 105 4.13 -18.74 4.46
C TRP A 105 5.28 -17.96 3.79
N ALA A 106 5.02 -16.72 3.35
CA ALA A 106 5.97 -15.86 2.64
C ALA A 106 6.86 -15.07 3.60
N LEU A 107 6.29 -14.62 4.72
CA LEU A 107 6.97 -13.82 5.75
C LEU A 107 6.52 -14.30 7.15
N PRO A 108 7.12 -15.38 7.67
CA PRO A 108 6.92 -15.77 9.06
C PRO A 108 7.69 -14.82 10.00
N HIS A 109 7.01 -14.32 11.04
CA HIS A 109 7.62 -13.51 12.10
C HIS A 109 6.79 -13.66 13.39
N PRO A 110 7.41 -13.80 14.58
CA PRO A 110 6.69 -14.05 15.84
C PRO A 110 5.71 -12.92 16.19
N HIS A 111 6.09 -11.67 15.94
CA HIS A 111 5.26 -10.50 16.20
C HIS A 111 4.77 -9.85 14.90
N ARG A 112 4.25 -10.68 13.99
CA ARG A 112 3.66 -10.24 12.72
C ARG A 112 2.29 -9.60 12.95
N ILE A 113 2.07 -8.44 12.35
CA ILE A 113 0.79 -7.74 12.28
C ILE A 113 0.27 -7.91 10.85
N TYR A 114 -0.65 -8.87 10.67
CA TYR A 114 -1.17 -9.22 9.35
C TYR A 114 -2.37 -8.35 9.00
N THR A 115 -2.14 -7.33 8.18
CA THR A 115 -3.14 -6.32 7.81
C THR A 115 -2.70 -5.60 6.54
N GLN A 116 -3.52 -4.65 6.07
CA GLN A 116 -3.14 -3.74 5.00
C GLN A 116 -1.94 -2.88 5.45
N PRO A 117 -0.89 -2.69 4.63
CA PRO A 117 0.35 -2.10 5.10
C PRO A 117 0.39 -0.57 5.15
N GLY A 118 -0.74 0.12 4.98
CA GLY A 118 -0.83 1.58 5.02
C GLY A 118 0.00 2.24 3.93
N LEU A 119 -0.16 1.83 2.67
CA LEU A 119 0.65 2.38 1.59
C LEU A 119 0.34 3.85 1.36
N ARG A 120 1.39 4.62 1.04
CA ARG A 120 1.26 6.04 0.68
C ARG A 120 0.28 6.26 -0.47
N TRP A 121 -0.46 7.36 -0.39
CA TRP A 121 -1.35 7.81 -1.45
C TRP A 121 -0.56 8.46 -2.59
N PHE A 122 -1.01 8.26 -3.82
CA PHE A 122 -0.54 9.02 -4.98
C PHE A 122 -1.57 10.10 -5.40
N TYR A 123 -2.79 10.03 -4.87
CA TYR A 123 -3.77 11.11 -5.00
C TYR A 123 -3.26 12.40 -4.37
N GLY A 124 -3.26 13.49 -5.16
CA GLY A 124 -2.81 14.80 -4.70
C GLY A 124 -1.30 14.94 -4.63
N GLU A 125 -0.53 14.08 -5.32
CA GLU A 125 0.93 14.13 -5.36
C GLU A 125 1.43 14.54 -6.75
N GLY A 126 1.21 15.81 -7.11
CA GLY A 126 1.74 16.40 -8.34
C GLY A 126 3.16 16.94 -8.17
N SER A 127 3.87 17.13 -9.29
CA SER A 127 5.23 17.72 -9.29
C SER A 127 5.29 19.14 -8.73
N ARG A 128 4.19 19.90 -8.83
CA ARG A 128 4.08 21.30 -8.39
C ARG A 128 3.23 21.51 -7.13
N ARG A 129 2.44 20.52 -6.74
CA ARG A 129 1.49 20.64 -5.62
C ARG A 129 1.36 19.32 -4.90
N LEU A 130 1.45 19.40 -3.57
CA LEU A 130 1.08 18.31 -2.67
C LEU A 130 -0.21 18.68 -1.95
N LEU A 131 -1.21 17.81 -2.02
CA LEU A 131 -2.42 17.93 -1.25
C LEU A 131 -2.20 17.29 0.13
N HIS A 132 -2.47 18.07 1.17
CA HIS A 132 -2.30 17.66 2.56
C HIS A 132 -3.58 17.06 3.13
N TYR A 133 -3.41 16.29 4.21
CA TYR A 133 -4.47 15.60 4.94
C TYR A 133 -5.68 16.49 5.22
N ASP A 134 -5.48 17.67 5.81
CA ASP A 134 -6.59 18.56 6.18
C ASP A 134 -7.41 19.00 4.96
N ALA A 135 -6.74 19.24 3.83
CA ALA A 135 -7.42 19.58 2.58
C ALA A 135 -8.19 18.37 2.00
N LEU A 136 -7.69 17.15 2.20
CA LEU A 136 -8.40 15.92 1.84
C LEU A 136 -9.61 15.68 2.73
N VAL A 137 -9.51 15.91 4.03
CA VAL A 137 -10.65 15.77 4.97
C VAL A 137 -11.74 16.79 4.67
N ALA A 138 -11.36 18.06 4.40
CA ALA A 138 -12.31 19.12 4.08
C ALA A 138 -12.93 19.02 2.68
N MET A 139 -12.39 18.15 1.82
CA MET A 139 -12.84 18.00 0.44
C MET A 139 -14.26 17.45 0.37
N GLN A 140 -15.14 18.19 -0.30
CA GLN A 140 -16.47 17.71 -0.67
C GLN A 140 -16.41 16.90 -1.97
N PRO A 141 -17.36 15.96 -2.20
CA PRO A 141 -17.43 15.22 -3.45
C PRO A 141 -17.43 16.17 -4.67
N PRO A 142 -16.45 16.07 -5.58
CA PRO A 142 -16.39 16.93 -6.75
C PRO A 142 -17.48 16.54 -7.76
N ARG A 143 -17.84 17.49 -8.63
CA ARG A 143 -18.68 17.20 -9.79
C ARG A 143 -17.98 16.19 -10.71
N LYS A 144 -18.71 15.13 -11.09
CA LYS A 144 -18.22 14.05 -11.97
C LYS A 144 -18.68 14.29 -13.41
N ASP A 145 -17.83 14.90 -14.22
CA ASP A 145 -18.14 15.26 -15.62
C ASP A 145 -17.77 14.17 -16.64
N ARG A 146 -17.09 13.11 -16.22
CA ARG A 146 -16.66 11.99 -17.05
C ARG A 146 -17.09 10.66 -16.43
N ARG A 147 -17.20 9.64 -17.28
CA ARG A 147 -17.74 8.33 -16.89
C ARG A 147 -16.67 7.49 -16.17
N ILE A 148 -15.70 6.96 -16.91
CA ILE A 148 -14.78 5.95 -16.40
C ILE A 148 -13.34 6.24 -16.81
N SER A 149 -12.42 5.97 -15.90
CA SER A 149 -10.98 6.05 -16.15
C SER A 149 -10.23 4.79 -15.73
N MET A 150 -9.00 4.68 -16.22
CA MET A 150 -8.04 3.64 -15.82
C MET A 150 -6.62 4.21 -15.86
N VAL A 151 -5.79 3.90 -14.86
CA VAL A 151 -4.35 4.19 -14.92
C VAL A 151 -3.59 2.97 -15.45
N TRP A 152 -2.99 3.13 -16.62
CA TRP A 152 -2.26 2.13 -17.37
C TRP A 152 -0.88 1.79 -16.78
N SER A 153 -0.50 0.52 -16.89
CA SER A 153 0.85 0.04 -16.60
C SER A 153 1.32 -0.96 -17.65
N ASN A 154 2.46 -0.66 -18.30
CA ASN A 154 3.12 -1.55 -19.26
C ASN A 154 3.91 -2.72 -18.64
N LYS A 155 3.94 -2.88 -17.30
CA LYS A 155 4.62 -4.00 -16.65
C LYS A 155 3.97 -5.34 -17.03
N LYS A 156 4.80 -6.31 -17.45
CA LYS A 156 4.38 -7.63 -17.96
C LYS A 156 5.10 -8.80 -17.30
N ASP A 157 5.63 -8.60 -16.09
CA ASP A 157 6.38 -9.64 -15.36
C ASP A 157 5.58 -10.94 -15.25
N TRP A 158 6.03 -11.99 -15.93
CA TRP A 158 5.28 -13.24 -16.09
C TRP A 158 5.12 -14.03 -14.78
N TYR A 159 6.00 -13.80 -13.81
CA TYR A 159 6.03 -14.46 -12.50
C TYR A 159 5.11 -13.78 -11.46
N THR A 160 4.31 -12.79 -11.88
CA THR A 160 3.39 -12.02 -11.03
C THR A 160 2.03 -11.89 -11.73
N ASN A 161 1.03 -11.24 -11.10
CA ASN A 161 -0.24 -10.98 -11.78
C ASN A 161 -0.16 -9.84 -12.83
N HIS A 162 1.02 -9.23 -13.04
CA HIS A 162 1.21 -8.14 -13.99
C HIS A 162 0.79 -8.52 -15.42
N ARG A 163 1.07 -9.76 -15.88
CA ARG A 163 0.68 -10.21 -17.23
C ARG A 163 -0.84 -10.35 -17.38
N ALA A 164 -1.52 -10.97 -16.43
CA ALA A 164 -2.97 -11.13 -16.47
C ALA A 164 -3.66 -9.76 -16.45
N ARG A 165 -3.22 -8.90 -15.52
CA ARG A 165 -3.68 -7.49 -15.46
C ARG A 165 -3.46 -6.76 -16.78
N TYR A 166 -2.27 -6.82 -17.36
CA TYR A 166 -2.00 -6.17 -18.65
C TYR A 166 -2.95 -6.67 -19.76
N THR A 167 -3.14 -8.00 -19.86
CA THR A 167 -4.04 -8.60 -20.85
C THR A 167 -5.47 -8.11 -20.67
N PHE A 168 -5.96 -8.09 -19.43
CA PHE A 168 -7.29 -7.57 -19.10
C PHE A 168 -7.43 -6.09 -19.47
N MET A 169 -6.51 -5.23 -18.99
CA MET A 169 -6.55 -3.79 -19.26
C MET A 169 -6.54 -3.50 -20.75
N LYS A 170 -5.79 -4.29 -21.55
CA LYS A 170 -5.79 -4.17 -23.01
C LYS A 170 -7.18 -4.49 -23.58
N LYS A 171 -7.77 -5.62 -23.19
CA LYS A 171 -9.12 -6.02 -23.65
C LYS A 171 -10.17 -4.97 -23.29
N VAL A 172 -10.18 -4.47 -22.06
CA VAL A 172 -11.13 -3.45 -21.61
C VAL A 172 -10.93 -2.14 -22.36
N ARG A 173 -9.68 -1.69 -22.55
CA ARG A 173 -9.40 -0.49 -23.37
C ARG A 173 -9.90 -0.62 -24.80
N ASP A 174 -9.72 -1.79 -25.41
CA ASP A 174 -10.07 -2.01 -26.81
C ASP A 174 -11.60 -2.21 -26.99
N ALA A 175 -12.33 -2.59 -25.93
CA ALA A 175 -13.76 -2.92 -25.98
C ALA A 175 -14.69 -1.89 -25.32
N LEU A 176 -14.25 -1.13 -24.32
CA LEU A 176 -15.11 -0.27 -23.52
C LEU A 176 -15.10 1.19 -24.04
N PRO A 177 -16.18 1.65 -24.71
CA PRO A 177 -16.24 3.00 -25.24
C PRO A 177 -16.26 4.05 -24.10
N GLY A 178 -15.57 5.17 -24.33
CA GLY A 178 -15.51 6.27 -23.36
C GLY A 178 -14.60 6.04 -22.15
N LEU A 179 -13.80 4.98 -22.15
CA LEU A 179 -12.74 4.76 -21.16
C LEU A 179 -11.55 5.67 -21.43
N ASP A 180 -11.30 6.61 -20.53
CA ASP A 180 -10.08 7.42 -20.56
C ASP A 180 -8.93 6.69 -19.86
N VAL A 181 -7.83 6.51 -20.59
CA VAL A 181 -6.66 5.77 -20.10
C VAL A 181 -5.50 6.73 -19.87
N TYR A 182 -4.94 6.71 -18.66
CA TYR A 182 -3.84 7.57 -18.21
C TYR A 182 -2.55 6.78 -17.96
N GLY A 183 -1.42 7.48 -17.89
CA GLY A 183 -0.13 6.93 -17.45
C GLY A 183 0.87 6.71 -18.58
N ARG A 184 2.02 6.11 -18.24
CA ARG A 184 3.16 6.00 -19.18
C ARG A 184 2.80 5.18 -20.42
N GLY A 185 3.11 5.74 -21.59
CA GLY A 185 2.83 5.10 -22.89
C GLY A 185 1.37 5.25 -23.34
N THR A 186 0.66 6.23 -22.79
CA THR A 186 -0.69 6.65 -23.22
C THR A 186 -0.63 8.13 -23.63
N PRO A 187 -1.59 8.63 -24.43
CA PRO A 187 -1.68 10.07 -24.73
C PRO A 187 -1.88 10.94 -23.49
N ASN A 188 -2.49 10.39 -22.42
CA ASN A 188 -2.79 11.12 -21.19
C ASN A 188 -1.69 10.88 -20.14
N VAL A 189 -0.62 11.66 -20.22
CA VAL A 189 0.46 11.63 -19.21
C VAL A 189 -0.07 12.13 -17.87
N LEU A 190 0.28 11.44 -16.79
CA LEU A 190 -0.22 11.70 -15.44
C LEU A 190 0.89 12.34 -14.60
N ASP A 191 0.69 13.58 -14.15
CA ASP A 191 1.52 14.26 -13.15
C ASP A 191 1.03 13.95 -11.73
N ASP A 192 -0.26 14.22 -11.48
CA ASP A 192 -0.98 13.86 -10.26
C ASP A 192 -2.08 12.85 -10.60
N LYS A 193 -2.23 11.81 -9.77
CA LYS A 193 -3.25 10.79 -9.96
C LYS A 193 -4.67 11.33 -9.83
N SER A 194 -4.87 12.43 -9.11
CA SER A 194 -6.16 13.12 -9.01
C SER A 194 -6.77 13.45 -10.38
N ALA A 195 -5.95 13.78 -11.39
CA ALA A 195 -6.42 14.08 -12.75
C ALA A 195 -7.14 12.90 -13.42
N ALA A 196 -6.81 11.67 -13.05
CA ALA A 196 -7.46 10.46 -13.54
C ALA A 196 -8.68 10.05 -12.68
N LEU A 197 -9.06 10.82 -11.65
CA LEU A 197 -10.04 10.40 -10.64
C LEU A 197 -11.10 11.47 -10.39
N ASP A 198 -10.70 12.73 -10.19
CA ASP A 198 -11.59 13.83 -9.83
C ASP A 198 -12.78 13.99 -10.78
N PRO A 199 -12.61 14.01 -12.12
CA PRO A 199 -13.75 14.17 -13.01
C PRO A 199 -14.53 12.87 -13.25
N TYR A 200 -14.08 11.71 -12.75
CA TYR A 200 -14.67 10.40 -13.10
C TYR A 200 -15.55 9.84 -11.99
N ALA A 201 -16.75 9.37 -12.36
CA ALA A 201 -17.63 8.64 -11.47
C ALA A 201 -17.11 7.22 -11.17
N TYR A 202 -16.46 6.58 -12.14
CA TYR A 202 -15.99 5.20 -12.03
C TYR A 202 -14.48 5.10 -12.30
N HIS A 203 -13.82 4.14 -11.66
CA HIS A 203 -12.38 3.88 -11.89
C HIS A 203 -12.08 2.39 -11.93
N ILE A 204 -11.23 1.94 -12.85
CA ILE A 204 -10.78 0.54 -12.89
C ILE A 204 -9.52 0.41 -12.02
N ALA A 205 -9.65 -0.27 -10.87
CA ALA A 205 -8.59 -0.44 -9.88
C ALA A 205 -8.18 -1.91 -9.73
N ILE A 206 -7.07 -2.31 -10.37
CA ILE A 206 -6.63 -3.71 -10.41
C ILE A 206 -5.24 -3.89 -9.80
N GLU A 207 -5.18 -4.75 -8.78
CA GLU A 207 -3.95 -5.10 -8.12
C GLU A 207 -3.06 -6.02 -8.95
N ASN A 208 -1.75 -5.94 -8.68
CA ASN A 208 -0.75 -6.80 -9.31
C ASN A 208 -0.50 -8.10 -8.52
N HIS A 209 -1.16 -8.26 -7.38
CA HIS A 209 -1.14 -9.42 -6.51
C HIS A 209 -2.52 -9.55 -5.88
N VAL A 210 -3.00 -10.79 -5.78
CA VAL A 210 -4.30 -11.07 -5.16
C VAL A 210 -3.99 -11.88 -3.92
N ALA A 211 -4.28 -11.33 -2.74
CA ALA A 211 -4.07 -11.97 -1.44
C ALA A 211 -4.90 -11.27 -0.36
N PRO A 212 -5.26 -11.97 0.74
CA PRO A 212 -5.96 -11.34 1.85
C PRO A 212 -5.19 -10.13 2.39
N HIS A 213 -5.93 -9.09 2.76
CA HIS A 213 -5.41 -7.80 3.26
C HIS A 213 -4.50 -7.03 2.29
N HIS A 214 -4.29 -7.51 1.05
CA HIS A 214 -3.45 -6.84 0.07
C HIS A 214 -4.28 -5.97 -0.89
N TRP A 215 -4.73 -4.83 -0.38
CA TRP A 215 -5.19 -3.71 -1.20
C TRP A 215 -4.16 -2.58 -1.10
N THR A 216 -4.11 -1.72 -2.12
CA THR A 216 -3.02 -0.73 -2.27
C THR A 216 -3.56 0.67 -2.56
N GLU A 217 -2.65 1.58 -2.94
CA GLU A 217 -2.98 2.91 -3.42
C GLU A 217 -3.97 2.90 -4.58
N LYS A 218 -4.05 1.81 -5.37
CA LYS A 218 -5.00 1.72 -6.50
C LYS A 218 -6.44 1.84 -6.03
N LEU A 219 -6.77 1.16 -4.93
CA LEU A 219 -8.09 1.24 -4.32
C LEU A 219 -8.24 2.52 -3.49
N ALA A 220 -7.25 2.82 -2.64
CA ALA A 220 -7.28 3.99 -1.77
C ALA A 220 -7.47 5.30 -2.55
N ASP A 221 -6.67 5.50 -3.61
CA ASP A 221 -6.75 6.72 -4.41
C ASP A 221 -8.10 6.86 -5.12
N ALA A 222 -8.73 5.74 -5.54
CA ALA A 222 -10.06 5.77 -6.14
C ALA A 222 -11.11 6.30 -5.15
N PHE A 223 -11.06 5.87 -3.89
CA PHE A 223 -11.91 6.41 -2.83
C PHE A 223 -11.58 7.86 -2.49
N LEU A 224 -10.29 8.24 -2.43
CA LEU A 224 -9.89 9.64 -2.21
C LEU A 224 -10.46 10.58 -3.26
N GLY A 225 -10.54 10.12 -4.50
CA GLY A 225 -11.19 10.81 -5.61
C GLY A 225 -12.70 10.65 -5.69
N PHE A 226 -13.39 10.03 -4.72
CA PHE A 226 -14.85 9.79 -4.74
C PHE A 226 -15.33 8.97 -5.96
N CYS A 227 -14.53 8.05 -6.48
CA CYS A 227 -14.94 7.14 -7.55
C CYS A 227 -15.63 5.89 -6.97
N LEU A 228 -16.49 5.25 -7.76
CA LEU A 228 -16.90 3.87 -7.56
C LEU A 228 -15.90 2.94 -8.28
N PRO A 229 -15.00 2.25 -7.56
CA PRO A 229 -14.00 1.40 -8.18
C PRO A 229 -14.59 0.07 -8.68
N PHE A 230 -14.25 -0.29 -9.91
CA PHE A 230 -14.30 -1.67 -10.39
C PHE A 230 -12.99 -2.36 -9.98
N TYR A 231 -13.09 -3.27 -9.01
CA TYR A 231 -11.95 -3.72 -8.21
C TYR A 231 -11.65 -5.22 -8.35
N HIS A 232 -10.34 -5.53 -8.44
CA HIS A 232 -9.81 -6.89 -8.36
C HIS A 232 -8.47 -6.91 -7.61
N GLY A 233 -8.35 -7.70 -6.54
CA GLY A 233 -7.13 -7.72 -5.72
C GLY A 233 -7.27 -8.43 -4.37
N CYS A 234 -7.78 -7.73 -3.36
CA CYS A 234 -7.92 -8.25 -2.00
C CYS A 234 -9.18 -9.12 -1.87
N PRO A 235 -9.10 -10.43 -1.58
CA PRO A 235 -10.27 -11.30 -1.47
C PRO A 235 -11.23 -10.94 -0.33
N ASN A 236 -10.74 -10.37 0.76
CA ASN A 236 -11.52 -9.97 1.94
C ASN A 236 -11.60 -8.43 2.07
N VAL A 237 -11.77 -7.72 0.95
CA VAL A 237 -11.78 -6.25 0.95
C VAL A 237 -12.99 -5.68 1.71
N GLU A 238 -14.07 -6.45 1.83
CA GLU A 238 -15.30 -6.10 2.55
C GLU A 238 -15.11 -6.09 4.08
N GLU A 239 -14.04 -6.73 4.60
CA GLU A 239 -13.63 -6.53 6.00
C GLU A 239 -13.10 -5.11 6.24
N TYR A 240 -12.68 -4.41 5.18
CA TYR A 240 -12.12 -3.06 5.24
C TYR A 240 -13.15 -1.99 4.86
N PHE A 241 -13.95 -2.24 3.82
CA PHE A 241 -14.82 -1.23 3.23
C PHE A 241 -16.26 -1.74 3.08
N PRO A 242 -17.28 -0.86 3.12
CA PRO A 242 -18.65 -1.25 2.80
C PRO A 242 -18.72 -1.97 1.44
N GLU A 243 -19.50 -3.05 1.34
CA GLU A 243 -19.61 -3.86 0.12
C GLU A 243 -20.07 -3.01 -1.08
N GLU A 244 -20.94 -2.03 -0.82
CA GLU A 244 -21.52 -1.14 -1.80
C GLU A 244 -20.53 -0.10 -2.33
N SER A 245 -19.42 0.12 -1.63
CA SER A 245 -18.41 1.13 -1.98
C SER A 245 -17.62 0.75 -3.23
N LEU A 246 -17.65 -0.50 -3.67
CA LEU A 246 -16.92 -1.01 -4.83
C LEU A 246 -17.76 -2.01 -5.63
N VAL A 247 -17.28 -2.36 -6.81
CA VAL A 247 -17.83 -3.45 -7.62
C VAL A 247 -16.73 -4.44 -7.92
N ARG A 248 -16.90 -5.69 -7.51
CA ARG A 248 -15.97 -6.77 -7.82
C ARG A 248 -15.98 -7.06 -9.32
N ILE A 249 -14.80 -7.22 -9.90
CA ILE A 249 -14.63 -7.74 -11.26
C ILE A 249 -13.61 -8.87 -11.25
N ASP A 250 -13.75 -9.81 -12.18
CA ASP A 250 -12.74 -10.83 -12.41
C ASP A 250 -11.92 -10.51 -13.66
N ILE A 251 -10.61 -10.40 -13.51
CA ILE A 251 -9.72 -10.11 -14.64
C ILE A 251 -9.47 -11.34 -15.52
N GLU A 252 -9.77 -12.54 -15.01
CA GLU A 252 -9.68 -13.78 -15.76
C GLU A 252 -10.91 -13.95 -16.69
N ASP A 253 -12.07 -13.43 -16.31
CA ASP A 253 -13.26 -13.29 -17.15
C ASP A 253 -13.44 -11.84 -17.65
N ALA A 254 -12.63 -11.47 -18.64
CA ALA A 254 -12.70 -10.14 -19.23
C ALA A 254 -14.08 -9.80 -19.82
N ARG A 255 -14.84 -10.78 -20.33
CA ARG A 255 -16.15 -10.53 -20.93
C ARG A 255 -17.17 -10.20 -19.85
N GLY A 256 -17.31 -11.06 -18.83
CA GLY A 256 -18.24 -10.83 -17.73
C GLY A 256 -17.90 -9.57 -16.95
N ALA A 257 -16.63 -9.23 -16.80
CA ALA A 257 -16.21 -7.97 -16.20
C ALA A 257 -16.63 -6.75 -17.01
N ILE A 258 -16.50 -6.77 -18.35
CA ILE A 258 -16.96 -5.67 -19.22
C ILE A 258 -18.48 -5.54 -19.13
N GLU A 259 -19.22 -6.65 -19.23
CA GLU A 259 -20.68 -6.66 -19.10
C GLU A 259 -21.13 -6.07 -17.75
N THR A 260 -20.44 -6.42 -16.66
CA THR A 260 -20.66 -5.85 -15.32
C THR A 260 -20.38 -4.34 -15.29
N ILE A 261 -19.26 -3.90 -15.87
CA ILE A 261 -18.87 -2.49 -15.93
C ILE A 261 -19.96 -1.68 -16.66
N GLU A 262 -20.40 -2.14 -17.82
CA GLU A 262 -21.43 -1.48 -18.63
C GLU A 262 -22.77 -1.41 -17.89
N ALA A 263 -23.20 -2.52 -17.26
CA ALA A 263 -24.46 -2.57 -16.51
C ALA A 263 -24.45 -1.59 -15.32
N VAL A 264 -23.37 -1.56 -14.53
CA VAL A 264 -23.22 -0.66 -13.38
C VAL A 264 -23.15 0.80 -13.81
N MET A 265 -22.50 1.08 -14.94
CA MET A 265 -22.46 2.42 -15.51
C MET A 265 -23.82 2.86 -16.07
N ALA A 266 -24.58 1.97 -16.69
CA ALA A 266 -25.92 2.25 -17.22
C ALA A 266 -26.94 2.51 -16.09
N ALA A 267 -26.79 1.82 -14.96
CA ALA A 267 -27.64 2.00 -13.77
C ALA A 267 -27.31 3.26 -12.95
N GLU A 268 -26.32 4.06 -13.36
CA GLU A 268 -25.80 5.23 -12.64
C GLU A 268 -25.46 4.93 -11.17
N SER A 269 -24.94 3.73 -10.92
CA SER A 269 -24.72 3.19 -9.58
C SER A 269 -23.79 4.03 -8.69
N HIS A 270 -22.90 4.86 -9.26
CA HIS A 270 -22.06 5.78 -8.48
C HIS A 270 -22.90 6.68 -7.57
N ARG A 271 -23.96 7.32 -8.11
CA ARG A 271 -24.81 8.23 -7.34
C ARG A 271 -25.55 7.50 -6.22
N LYS A 272 -26.01 6.28 -6.48
CA LYS A 272 -26.74 5.43 -5.51
C LYS A 272 -25.83 4.90 -4.40
N ARG A 273 -24.52 4.84 -4.64
CA ARG A 273 -23.51 4.27 -3.73
C ARG A 273 -22.60 5.32 -3.12
N LEU A 274 -22.90 6.61 -3.32
CA LEU A 274 -22.02 7.71 -2.90
C LEU A 274 -21.74 7.69 -1.39
N ASP A 275 -22.75 7.40 -0.56
CA ASP A 275 -22.57 7.34 0.90
C ASP A 275 -21.58 6.24 1.31
N ALA A 276 -21.66 5.07 0.68
CA ALA A 276 -20.70 3.98 0.90
C ALA A 276 -19.28 4.34 0.44
N ILE A 277 -19.15 5.08 -0.67
CA ILE A 277 -17.87 5.60 -1.17
C ILE A 277 -17.30 6.64 -0.20
N VAL A 278 -18.14 7.53 0.33
CA VAL A 278 -17.75 8.54 1.33
C VAL A 278 -17.27 7.87 2.61
N GLU A 279 -17.95 6.83 3.09
CA GLU A 279 -17.49 6.05 4.24
C GLU A 279 -16.18 5.31 3.94
N ALA A 280 -16.04 4.67 2.78
CA ALA A 280 -14.79 4.03 2.39
C ALA A 280 -13.63 5.03 2.34
N ARG A 281 -13.89 6.23 1.82
CA ARG A 281 -12.93 7.34 1.80
C ARG A 281 -12.55 7.79 3.20
N ARG A 282 -13.51 7.93 4.12
CA ARG A 282 -13.25 8.25 5.54
C ARG A 282 -12.31 7.21 6.16
N ARG A 283 -12.59 5.91 5.95
CA ARG A 283 -11.72 4.82 6.43
C ARG A 283 -10.31 4.88 5.85
N VAL A 284 -10.15 5.20 4.56
CA VAL A 284 -8.81 5.41 3.94
C VAL A 284 -8.05 6.53 4.66
N LEU A 285 -8.72 7.65 4.96
CA LEU A 285 -8.09 8.81 5.60
C LEU A 285 -7.79 8.58 7.07
N GLU A 286 -8.70 7.97 7.81
CA GLU A 286 -8.68 7.99 9.29
C GLU A 286 -8.28 6.66 9.92
N GLU A 287 -8.62 5.53 9.30
CA GLU A 287 -8.42 4.20 9.90
C GLU A 287 -7.26 3.42 9.28
N TYR A 288 -7.11 3.56 7.96
CA TYR A 288 -6.14 2.83 7.15
C TYR A 288 -5.01 3.70 6.60
N ASN A 289 -4.98 4.98 6.98
CA ASN A 289 -3.81 5.82 6.85
C ASN A 289 -2.61 5.19 7.58
N LEU A 290 -1.43 5.30 6.96
CA LEU A 290 -0.19 4.77 7.52
C LEU A 290 0.01 5.20 8.98
N PHE A 291 -0.18 6.48 9.28
CA PHE A 291 0.08 7.03 10.61
C PHE A 291 -0.97 6.65 11.63
N ALA A 292 -2.23 6.49 11.20
CA ALA A 292 -3.28 5.92 12.05
C ALA A 292 -2.97 4.48 12.47
N LEU A 293 -2.57 3.67 11.49
CA LEU A 293 -2.15 2.29 11.70
C LEU A 293 -0.92 2.22 12.62
N LEU A 294 0.12 3.01 12.34
CA LEU A 294 1.33 3.05 13.16
C LEU A 294 1.04 3.47 14.59
N SER A 295 0.30 4.56 14.80
CA SER A 295 -0.05 5.04 16.14
C SER A 295 -0.78 3.98 16.94
N ARG A 296 -1.82 3.36 16.36
CA ARG A 296 -2.58 2.29 17.00
C ARG A 296 -1.70 1.10 17.41
N GLU A 297 -0.82 0.64 16.52
CA GLU A 297 0.00 -0.54 16.80
C GLU A 297 1.15 -0.24 17.78
N ILE A 298 1.72 0.96 17.73
CA ILE A 298 2.78 1.42 18.64
C ILE A 298 2.21 1.64 20.04
N GLU A 299 1.12 2.40 20.19
CA GLU A 299 0.49 2.66 21.49
C GLU A 299 0.11 1.38 22.21
N LYS A 300 -0.43 0.39 21.48
CA LYS A 300 -0.78 -0.93 22.03
C LYS A 300 0.43 -1.71 22.60
N ARG A 301 1.64 -1.39 22.15
CA ARG A 301 2.87 -2.16 22.43
C ARG A 301 3.94 -1.35 23.15
N HIS A 302 3.66 -0.09 23.43
CA HIS A 302 4.62 0.78 24.07
C HIS A 302 4.80 0.34 25.52
N ASP A 303 6.03 -0.08 25.84
CA ASP A 303 6.42 -0.48 27.19
C ASP A 303 7.77 0.16 27.54
N THR A 304 7.79 0.95 28.61
CA THR A 304 9.02 1.65 29.05
C THR A 304 9.86 0.83 30.03
N THR A 305 9.46 -0.40 30.36
CA THR A 305 10.13 -1.20 31.39
C THR A 305 11.39 -1.90 30.86
N ASN A 306 12.55 -1.62 31.49
CA ASN A 306 13.84 -2.32 31.39
C ASN A 306 14.20 -2.97 30.04
N ALA A 307 14.14 -2.20 28.97
CA ALA A 307 14.52 -2.66 27.65
C ALA A 307 15.95 -2.19 27.30
N GLU A 308 16.84 -3.14 26.94
CA GLU A 308 18.20 -2.83 26.53
C GLU A 308 18.19 -1.95 25.27
N ARG A 309 18.75 -0.75 25.37
CA ARG A 309 18.87 0.16 24.23
C ARG A 309 20.09 -0.18 23.41
N GLY A 310 19.95 -0.15 22.09
CA GLY A 310 21.06 -0.35 21.15
C GLY A 310 20.80 -1.47 20.16
N GLY A 311 21.85 -1.83 19.41
CA GLY A 311 21.75 -2.74 18.27
C GLY A 311 21.89 -2.02 16.93
N VAL A 312 21.93 -2.82 15.86
CA VAL A 312 22.12 -2.32 14.49
C VAL A 312 21.17 -3.03 13.54
N LEU A 313 20.32 -2.26 12.88
CA LEU A 313 19.50 -2.75 11.78
C LEU A 313 20.26 -2.57 10.47
N TYR A 314 20.43 -3.65 9.71
CA TYR A 314 21.01 -3.59 8.37
C TYR A 314 19.90 -3.58 7.33
N SER A 315 20.10 -2.82 6.25
CA SER A 315 19.29 -2.99 5.04
C SER A 315 19.39 -4.42 4.51
N ARG A 316 18.40 -4.85 3.71
CA ARG A 316 18.41 -6.20 3.10
C ARG A 316 19.70 -6.48 2.32
N HIS A 317 20.20 -5.48 1.60
CA HIS A 317 21.41 -5.61 0.79
C HIS A 317 22.67 -5.69 1.63
N ALA A 318 22.76 -4.89 2.70
CA ALA A 318 23.89 -4.92 3.63
C ALA A 318 23.93 -6.24 4.41
N LEU A 319 22.79 -6.66 4.98
CA LEU A 319 22.68 -7.89 5.75
C LEU A 319 23.13 -9.12 4.94
N ARG A 320 22.67 -9.19 3.68
CA ARG A 320 23.03 -10.27 2.76
C ARG A 320 24.55 -10.40 2.58
N ARG A 321 25.29 -9.30 2.51
CA ARG A 321 26.74 -9.34 2.30
C ARG A 321 27.54 -9.74 3.55
N ARG A 322 26.91 -9.81 4.73
CA ARG A 322 27.61 -10.15 5.98
C ARG A 322 28.09 -11.59 6.04
N SER A 323 27.42 -12.54 5.39
CA SER A 323 27.88 -13.94 5.33
C SER A 323 27.29 -14.70 4.15
N LEU A 324 28.03 -15.68 3.62
CA LEU A 324 27.55 -16.57 2.54
C LEU A 324 26.28 -17.33 2.93
N ARG A 325 26.15 -17.71 4.21
CA ARG A 325 24.95 -18.37 4.75
C ARG A 325 23.70 -17.49 4.55
N LEU A 326 23.78 -16.20 4.85
CA LEU A 326 22.64 -15.28 4.67
C LEU A 326 22.29 -15.08 3.20
N GLN A 327 23.29 -15.08 2.31
CA GLN A 327 23.06 -15.04 0.85
C GLN A 327 22.30 -16.26 0.36
N LEU A 328 22.74 -17.45 0.75
CA LEU A 328 22.13 -18.72 0.36
C LEU A 328 20.71 -18.85 0.92
N MET A 329 20.51 -18.47 2.19
CA MET A 329 19.19 -18.51 2.81
C MET A 329 18.19 -17.59 2.10
N GLN A 330 18.58 -16.36 1.77
CA GLN A 330 17.69 -15.46 1.02
C GLN A 330 17.39 -15.98 -0.40
N ALA A 331 18.38 -16.57 -1.08
CA ALA A 331 18.18 -17.18 -2.39
C ALA A 331 17.20 -18.36 -2.32
N TYR A 332 17.32 -19.19 -1.28
CA TYR A 332 16.38 -20.27 -0.98
C TYR A 332 14.97 -19.73 -0.73
N GLU A 333 14.81 -18.78 0.20
CA GLU A 333 13.50 -18.21 0.55
C GLU A 333 12.83 -17.55 -0.66
N LYS A 334 13.58 -16.82 -1.48
CA LYS A 334 13.07 -16.24 -2.73
C LYS A 334 12.56 -17.32 -3.69
N SER A 335 13.28 -18.43 -3.80
CA SER A 335 12.90 -19.54 -4.68
C SER A 335 11.70 -20.31 -4.14
N ARG A 336 11.69 -20.60 -2.84
CA ARG A 336 10.57 -21.21 -2.11
C ARG A 336 9.30 -20.35 -2.23
N ASN A 337 9.38 -19.04 -1.99
CA ASN A 337 8.23 -18.15 -2.06
C ASN A 337 7.64 -18.11 -3.47
N ARG A 338 8.48 -18.12 -4.52
CA ARG A 338 8.01 -18.21 -5.91
C ARG A 338 7.29 -19.53 -6.19
N LEU A 339 7.81 -20.65 -5.70
CA LEU A 339 7.18 -21.96 -5.86
C LEU A 339 5.81 -21.99 -5.15
N LEU A 340 5.78 -21.57 -3.89
CA LEU A 340 4.55 -21.55 -3.08
C LEU A 340 3.51 -20.59 -3.67
N TYR A 341 3.91 -19.40 -4.12
CA TYR A 341 3.00 -18.48 -4.80
C TYR A 341 2.34 -19.13 -6.02
N ASN A 342 3.11 -19.80 -6.88
CA ASN A 342 2.58 -20.48 -8.05
C ASN A 342 1.63 -21.63 -7.69
N LEU A 343 1.92 -22.36 -6.62
CA LEU A 343 1.05 -23.43 -6.12
C LEU A 343 -0.29 -22.86 -5.62
N HIS A 344 -0.26 -21.84 -4.76
CA HIS A 344 -1.46 -21.21 -4.24
C HIS A 344 -2.29 -20.53 -5.35
N ARG A 345 -1.63 -19.95 -6.36
CA ARG A 345 -2.34 -19.36 -7.51
C ARG A 345 -3.13 -20.41 -8.29
N ARG A 346 -2.60 -21.63 -8.48
CA ARG A 346 -3.30 -22.72 -9.19
C ARG A 346 -4.45 -23.32 -8.38
N LEU A 347 -4.35 -23.27 -7.06
CA LEU A 347 -5.34 -23.82 -6.13
C LEU A 347 -6.42 -22.81 -5.73
N ARG A 348 -6.36 -21.56 -6.22
CA ARG A 348 -7.34 -20.54 -5.88
C ARG A 348 -8.71 -20.95 -6.45
N PRO A 349 -9.76 -21.09 -5.61
CA PRO A 349 -11.11 -21.26 -6.10
C PRO A 349 -11.51 -20.00 -6.89
N LEU A 350 -12.27 -20.21 -7.99
CA LEU A 350 -12.90 -19.12 -8.75
C LEU A 350 -13.66 -18.22 -7.76
N GLN A 351 -13.48 -16.90 -7.86
CA GLN A 351 -14.30 -16.00 -7.05
C GLN A 351 -15.77 -16.27 -7.44
N PRO A 352 -16.69 -16.50 -6.48
CA PRO A 352 -18.09 -16.66 -6.82
C PRO A 352 -18.53 -15.40 -7.57
N GLY A 353 -18.99 -15.59 -8.81
CA GLY A 353 -19.49 -14.50 -9.62
C GLY A 353 -20.61 -13.79 -8.87
N THR A 354 -20.54 -12.46 -8.81
CA THR A 354 -21.65 -11.64 -8.32
C THR A 354 -22.90 -11.97 -9.12
N THR A 355 -23.87 -12.63 -8.47
CA THR A 355 -25.25 -12.60 -8.94
C THR A 355 -25.72 -11.15 -8.92
N ALA A 356 -26.12 -10.68 -10.09
CA ALA A 356 -26.48 -9.29 -10.41
C ALA A 356 -27.64 -8.73 -9.58
#